data_AF-A0AAU0WI57-F1
#
_entry.id   AF-A0AAU0WI57-F1
#
_cell.length_a   1.000
_cell.length_b   1.000
_cell.length_c   1.000
_cell.angle_alpha   90.00
_cell.angle_beta   90.00
_cell.angle_gamma   90.00
#
_symmetry.space_group_name_H-M   'P 1'
#
loop_
_entity.id
_entity.type
_entity.pdbx_description
1 polymer ?
#
loop_
_entity_poly.entity_id
_entity_poly.type
_entity_poly.pdbx_seq_one_letter_code
_entity_poly.pdbx_strand_id
1 'polypeptide(L)'
;MSSHPMEAPARPIPTQRQAEADRHLPTGPTTTTPSPNRHPQDPHGPAPWPYTDAARQLAPVSVAVDAADPLTHAGLAAGLSRGPKVTLTTMAEADVVVMAIQTADNSTLETLRTLPLPPPARIVLVVNDGWYADLTLAAESGVRAVLWRADAQPHTLIRAVLAVAAGEALLPSAVQGELLDQADRLQRNVLIPKGLTPSGLSTREIDVLRLVAQGLDLAEIADTMCYSERNIKKILYGVINRLGLRNRVHAVSYAIRHKLI
;
A
#
# COMPACT_ATOMS: atom_id res chain seq x y z
N MET A 1 31.68 46.91 -55.50
CA MET A 1 30.89 47.73 -56.46
C MET A 1 29.80 46.83 -57.03
N SER A 2 28.63 46.83 -56.39
CA SER A 2 27.42 46.17 -56.90
C SER A 2 26.26 47.12 -56.69
N SER A 3 25.51 47.28 -57.77
CA SER A 3 24.58 48.36 -58.02
C SER A 3 23.17 48.06 -57.52
N HIS A 4 22.57 49.05 -56.84
CA HIS A 4 21.18 49.53 -57.01
C HIS A 4 19.99 48.60 -56.63
N PRO A 5 18.78 49.15 -56.39
CA PRO A 5 18.19 49.16 -55.05
C PRO A 5 16.72 48.65 -55.00
N MET A 6 16.23 48.58 -53.76
CA MET A 6 14.90 48.94 -53.23
C MET A 6 13.72 49.16 -54.22
N GLU A 7 12.59 48.48 -53.90
CA GLU A 7 11.22 49.02 -53.74
C GLU A 7 10.11 48.27 -54.51
N ALA A 8 9.19 47.64 -53.78
CA ALA A 8 7.78 47.47 -54.16
C ALA A 8 6.91 47.16 -52.91
N PRO A 9 5.81 47.91 -52.66
CA PRO A 9 4.97 47.79 -51.46
C PRO A 9 3.67 46.97 -51.64
N ALA A 10 3.13 46.56 -50.49
CA ALA A 10 1.74 46.24 -50.10
C ALA A 10 0.66 45.84 -51.14
N ARG A 11 -0.06 44.76 -50.83
CA ARG A 11 -1.47 44.55 -51.20
C ARG A 11 -2.28 44.01 -50.01
N PRO A 12 -3.38 44.66 -49.60
CA PRO A 12 -4.42 44.08 -48.76
C PRO A 12 -5.74 43.80 -49.54
N ILE A 13 -6.41 42.71 -49.14
CA ILE A 13 -7.89 42.42 -49.11
C ILE A 13 -8.70 42.40 -50.44
N PRO A 14 -9.61 41.41 -50.60
CA PRO A 14 -11.05 41.69 -50.79
C PRO A 14 -11.94 40.88 -49.79
N THR A 15 -12.76 41.55 -48.95
CA THR A 15 -14.25 41.75 -49.04
C THR A 15 -15.07 40.45 -49.09
N GLN A 16 -15.77 40.05 -48.01
CA GLN A 16 -17.13 40.43 -47.55
C GLN A 16 -18.32 40.02 -48.44
N ARG A 17 -19.23 39.24 -47.79
CA ARG A 17 -20.72 39.27 -47.84
C ARG A 17 -21.48 38.77 -49.08
N GLN A 18 -22.34 37.77 -48.87
CA GLN A 18 -23.84 37.85 -48.84
C GLN A 18 -24.38 36.41 -48.65
N ALA A 19 -25.16 36.07 -47.61
CA ALA A 19 -26.51 36.48 -47.21
C ALA A 19 -27.62 35.64 -47.90
N GLU A 20 -28.57 35.17 -47.09
CA GLU A 20 -29.92 34.65 -47.43
C GLU A 20 -29.96 33.31 -48.20
N ALA A 21 -30.85 32.35 -48.01
CA ALA A 21 -32.12 32.19 -47.30
C ALA A 21 -32.16 30.70 -46.82
N ASP A 22 -32.95 30.24 -45.84
CA ASP A 22 -34.39 30.15 -45.91
C ASP A 22 -34.97 29.75 -44.55
N ARG A 23 -36.08 30.40 -44.21
CA ARG A 23 -37.00 30.03 -43.14
C ARG A 23 -37.80 28.83 -43.63
N HIS A 24 -38.20 27.91 -42.76
CA HIS A 24 -39.56 27.35 -42.76
C HIS A 24 -39.83 26.61 -41.44
N LEU A 25 -40.76 27.18 -40.66
CA LEU A 25 -41.51 26.55 -39.58
C LEU A 25 -42.77 25.91 -40.19
N PRO A 26 -43.34 24.89 -39.56
CA PRO A 26 -44.77 24.99 -39.19
C PRO A 26 -45.00 24.46 -37.76
N THR A 27 -45.47 25.28 -36.80
CA THR A 27 -46.86 25.41 -36.31
C THR A 27 -47.73 24.15 -36.28
N GLY A 28 -48.17 23.73 -35.09
CA GLY A 28 -49.36 22.89 -34.88
C GLY A 28 -49.44 22.24 -33.48
N PRO A 29 -50.60 22.13 -32.81
CA PRO A 29 -50.73 22.40 -31.37
C PRO A 29 -51.10 21.18 -30.49
N THR A 30 -51.39 21.47 -29.21
CA THR A 30 -52.10 20.70 -28.16
C THR A 30 -51.26 19.87 -27.18
N THR A 31 -51.14 20.32 -25.93
CA THR A 31 -52.00 20.10 -24.73
C THR A 31 -51.66 18.80 -24.00
N THR A 32 -51.68 18.89 -22.67
CA THR A 32 -51.96 17.81 -21.73
C THR A 32 -50.75 17.08 -21.15
N THR A 33 -50.32 17.60 -20.00
CA THR A 33 -49.76 16.85 -18.87
C THR A 33 -50.53 15.54 -18.64
N PRO A 34 -49.81 14.46 -18.31
CA PRO A 34 -50.27 13.65 -17.20
C PRO A 34 -49.15 13.43 -16.19
N SER A 35 -49.38 13.91 -14.97
CA SER A 35 -48.99 13.14 -13.79
C SER A 35 -49.69 11.79 -13.84
N PRO A 36 -49.02 10.73 -13.42
CA PRO A 36 -49.71 9.72 -12.66
C PRO A 36 -48.93 9.47 -11.38
N ASN A 37 -49.40 10.08 -10.29
CA ASN A 37 -49.17 9.50 -8.98
C ASN A 37 -50.50 8.92 -8.51
N ARG A 38 -50.57 7.58 -8.44
CA ARG A 38 -51.14 6.78 -7.33
C ARG A 38 -51.72 5.45 -7.82
N HIS A 39 -51.10 4.37 -7.36
CA HIS A 39 -51.67 3.25 -6.57
C HIS A 39 -50.67 2.08 -6.57
N PRO A 40 -50.74 1.14 -5.63
CA PRO A 40 -50.88 1.21 -4.18
C PRO A 40 -49.57 0.71 -3.51
N GLN A 41 -49.52 0.72 -2.18
CA GLN A 41 -48.38 0.20 -1.40
C GLN A 41 -48.12 -1.28 -1.71
N ASP A 42 -47.01 -1.58 -2.39
CA ASP A 42 -46.39 -2.90 -2.40
C ASP A 42 -45.43 -3.01 -1.19
N PRO A 43 -45.66 -3.90 -0.21
CA PRO A 43 -44.74 -4.09 0.92
C PRO A 43 -43.48 -4.90 0.56
N HIS A 44 -43.30 -5.28 -0.71
CA HIS A 44 -42.15 -6.08 -1.17
C HIS A 44 -41.62 -5.61 -2.54
N GLY A 45 -41.26 -4.33 -2.67
CA GLY A 45 -40.36 -3.89 -3.73
C GLY A 45 -38.90 -4.29 -3.41
N PRO A 46 -38.08 -4.74 -4.38
CA PRO A 46 -36.68 -5.03 -4.12
C PRO A 46 -35.98 -3.77 -3.60
N ALA A 47 -35.26 -3.90 -2.49
CA ALA A 47 -34.54 -2.82 -1.84
C ALA A 47 -33.73 -1.99 -2.86
N PRO A 48 -33.67 -0.66 -2.72
CA PRO A 48 -32.86 0.17 -3.60
C PRO A 48 -31.41 -0.33 -3.56
N TRP A 49 -30.88 -0.68 -4.74
CA TRP A 49 -29.48 -1.07 -4.95
C TRP A 49 -28.54 -0.05 -4.28
N PRO A 50 -27.41 -0.47 -3.68
CA PRO A 50 -26.55 0.41 -2.90
C PRO A 50 -25.78 1.36 -3.84
N TYR A 51 -26.38 2.49 -4.19
CA TYR A 51 -25.71 3.64 -4.82
C TYR A 51 -25.00 4.48 -3.74
N THR A 52 -24.17 3.86 -2.90
CA THR A 52 -23.48 4.54 -1.79
C THR A 52 -21.96 4.64 -1.98
N ASP A 53 -21.41 4.20 -3.11
CA ASP A 53 -19.95 4.23 -3.32
C ASP A 53 -19.45 5.34 -4.26
N ALA A 54 -20.26 5.75 -5.25
CA ALA A 54 -19.84 6.74 -6.25
C ALA A 54 -19.63 8.15 -5.65
N ALA A 55 -20.37 8.52 -4.60
CA ALA A 55 -20.24 9.82 -3.94
C ALA A 55 -18.99 9.92 -3.05
N ARG A 56 -18.51 8.79 -2.50
CA ARG A 56 -17.28 8.76 -1.68
C ARG A 56 -16.03 8.92 -2.54
N GLN A 57 -16.07 8.50 -3.81
CA GLN A 57 -14.97 8.64 -4.78
C GLN A 57 -14.68 10.08 -5.25
N LEU A 58 -15.50 11.07 -4.86
CA LEU A 58 -15.35 12.47 -5.25
C LEU A 58 -14.69 13.34 -4.18
N ALA A 59 -14.59 12.88 -2.93
CA ALA A 59 -13.98 13.66 -1.85
C ALA A 59 -12.43 13.64 -1.95
N PRO A 60 -11.75 14.76 -1.66
CA PRO A 60 -10.30 14.76 -1.52
C PRO A 60 -9.89 13.87 -0.34
N VAL A 61 -8.84 13.07 -0.54
CA VAL A 61 -8.25 12.20 0.46
C VAL A 61 -7.28 13.01 1.31
N SER A 62 -7.49 13.00 2.63
CA SER A 62 -6.61 13.66 3.59
C SER A 62 -5.42 12.74 3.91
N VAL A 63 -4.21 13.23 3.74
CA VAL A 63 -2.98 12.43 3.82
C VAL A 63 -1.98 13.07 4.78
N ALA A 64 -1.45 12.27 5.70
CA ALA A 64 -0.28 12.67 6.50
C ALA A 64 0.97 11.98 5.99
N VAL A 65 2.12 12.65 6.13
CA VAL A 65 3.44 12.09 5.84
C VAL A 65 4.21 12.01 7.15
N ASP A 66 4.80 10.85 7.41
CA ASP A 66 5.73 10.65 8.51
C ASP A 66 7.02 10.02 7.98
N ALA A 67 8.15 10.64 8.30
CA ALA A 67 9.47 10.18 7.88
C ALA A 67 10.52 10.67 8.87
N ALA A 68 11.50 9.81 9.17
CA ALA A 68 12.53 10.12 10.14
C ALA A 68 13.45 11.29 9.72
N ASP A 69 13.69 11.45 8.41
CA ASP A 69 14.54 12.52 7.88
C ASP A 69 13.73 13.63 7.17
N PRO A 70 14.09 14.91 7.35
CA PRO A 70 13.36 16.03 6.77
C PRO A 70 13.32 16.06 5.23
N LEU A 71 14.34 15.49 4.57
CA LEU A 71 14.44 15.53 3.11
C LEU A 71 13.45 14.54 2.47
N THR A 72 13.36 13.33 3.02
CA THR A 72 12.35 12.34 2.62
C THR A 72 10.96 12.83 2.93
N HIS A 73 10.74 13.42 4.11
CA HIS A 73 9.46 14.04 4.45
C HIS A 73 9.06 15.08 3.39
N ALA A 74 9.93 16.04 3.10
CA ALA A 74 9.68 17.08 2.11
C ALA A 74 9.46 16.50 0.69
N GLY A 75 10.24 15.50 0.30
CA GLY A 75 10.12 14.85 -1.01
C GLY A 75 8.79 14.11 -1.19
N LEU A 76 8.34 13.36 -0.19
CA LEU A 76 7.06 12.64 -0.22
C LEU A 76 5.89 13.62 -0.18
N ALA A 77 5.94 14.62 0.70
CA ALA A 77 4.93 15.68 0.75
C ALA A 77 4.83 16.43 -0.58
N ALA A 78 5.95 16.80 -1.20
CA ALA A 78 5.99 17.46 -2.50
C ALA A 78 5.49 16.56 -3.65
N GLY A 79 5.69 15.25 -3.55
CA GLY A 79 5.15 14.28 -4.51
C GLY A 79 3.63 14.15 -4.41
N LEU A 80 3.11 14.06 -3.19
CA LEU A 80 1.68 13.90 -2.90
C LEU A 80 0.86 15.15 -3.18
N SER A 81 1.39 16.34 -2.87
CA SER A 81 0.69 17.62 -3.08
C SER A 81 0.41 17.94 -4.56
N ARG A 82 1.09 17.26 -5.49
CA ARG A 82 0.86 17.37 -6.93
C ARG A 82 -0.32 16.53 -7.42
N GLY A 83 -0.85 15.63 -6.58
CA GLY A 83 -1.92 14.72 -6.95
C GLY A 83 -3.29 15.38 -6.93
N PRO A 84 -4.11 15.22 -7.99
CA PRO A 84 -5.51 15.62 -7.91
C PRO A 84 -6.21 14.78 -6.83
N LYS A 85 -7.01 15.41 -5.98
CA LYS A 85 -7.73 14.80 -4.84
C LYS A 85 -6.86 14.35 -3.66
N VAL A 86 -5.63 14.84 -3.51
CA VAL A 86 -4.82 14.63 -2.31
C VAL A 86 -4.69 15.95 -1.56
N THR A 87 -4.92 15.94 -0.25
CA THR A 87 -4.73 17.11 0.63
C THR A 87 -3.85 16.70 1.79
N LEU A 88 -2.75 17.42 2.02
CA LEU A 88 -1.86 17.13 3.14
C LEU A 88 -2.44 17.67 4.45
N THR A 89 -2.44 16.85 5.49
CA THR A 89 -2.90 17.21 6.83
C THR A 89 -2.03 16.58 7.92
N THR A 90 -2.41 16.77 9.18
CA THR A 90 -1.82 16.12 10.36
C THR A 90 -2.27 14.67 10.49
N MET A 91 -1.49 13.83 11.17
CA MET A 91 -1.84 12.42 11.37
C MET A 91 -3.19 12.20 12.07
N ALA A 92 -3.63 13.15 12.89
CA ALA A 92 -4.90 13.07 13.62
C ALA A 92 -6.14 13.18 12.71
N GLU A 93 -5.99 13.83 11.55
CA GLU A 93 -7.07 14.11 10.61
C GLU A 93 -6.93 13.34 9.29
N ALA A 94 -5.87 12.54 9.15
CA ALA A 94 -5.54 11.85 7.92
C ALA A 94 -6.41 10.60 7.71
N ASP A 95 -6.92 10.43 6.49
CA ASP A 95 -7.55 9.20 6.02
C ASP A 95 -6.50 8.12 5.70
N VAL A 96 -5.31 8.56 5.26
CA VAL A 96 -4.18 7.72 4.89
C VAL A 96 -2.89 8.31 5.44
N VAL A 97 -2.06 7.49 6.06
CA VAL A 97 -0.72 7.89 6.52
C VAL A 97 0.34 7.25 5.63
N VAL A 98 1.19 8.09 5.05
CA VAL A 98 2.38 7.65 4.31
C VAL A 98 3.56 7.67 5.27
N MET A 99 4.10 6.49 5.58
CA MET A 99 5.26 6.35 6.46
C MET A 99 6.50 5.89 5.69
N ALA A 100 7.60 6.62 5.83
CA ALA A 100 8.89 6.22 5.28
C ALA A 100 9.77 5.58 6.35
N ILE A 101 10.20 4.34 6.10
CA ILE A 101 11.09 3.60 6.99
C ILE A 101 12.28 3.02 6.20
N GLN A 102 13.40 2.83 6.87
CA GLN A 102 14.56 2.20 6.25
C GLN A 102 14.31 0.71 6.01
N THR A 103 13.98 -0.03 7.07
CA THR A 103 13.71 -1.46 7.03
C THR A 103 12.36 -1.77 7.67
N ALA A 104 11.57 -2.63 7.04
CA ALA A 104 10.32 -3.14 7.62
C ALA A 104 10.62 -4.43 8.39
N ASP A 105 10.72 -4.35 9.71
CA ASP A 105 10.81 -5.53 10.58
C ASP A 105 9.64 -5.61 11.57
N ASN A 106 9.50 -6.74 12.26
CA ASN A 106 8.39 -6.94 13.19
C ASN A 106 8.39 -5.89 14.32
N SER A 107 9.55 -5.43 14.81
CA SER A 107 9.60 -4.36 15.83
C SER A 107 9.05 -3.03 15.31
N THR A 108 9.34 -2.72 14.06
CA THR A 108 8.86 -1.52 13.40
C THR A 108 7.35 -1.58 13.27
N LEU A 109 6.80 -2.71 12.81
CA LEU A 109 5.36 -2.91 12.71
C LEU A 109 4.65 -2.87 14.07
N GLU A 110 5.22 -3.49 15.11
CA GLU A 110 4.68 -3.38 16.48
C GLU A 110 4.63 -1.93 16.95
N THR A 111 5.63 -1.11 16.58
CA THR A 111 5.61 0.33 16.87
C THR A 111 4.44 1.00 16.14
N LEU A 112 4.19 0.64 14.88
CA LEU A 112 3.06 1.19 14.11
C LEU A 112 1.70 0.89 14.76
N ARG A 113 1.52 -0.30 15.37
CA ARG A 113 0.29 -0.65 16.11
C ARG A 113 0.00 0.26 17.29
N THR A 114 1.05 0.83 17.88
CA THR A 114 0.93 1.71 19.05
C THR A 114 0.71 3.18 18.68
N LEU A 115 0.79 3.53 17.40
CA LEU A 115 0.54 4.89 16.96
C LEU A 115 -0.94 5.25 17.15
N PRO A 116 -1.25 6.44 17.69
CA PRO A 116 -2.62 6.91 17.89
C PRO A 116 -3.22 7.39 16.57
N LEU A 117 -3.44 6.47 15.64
CA LEU A 117 -4.02 6.74 14.33
C LEU A 117 -5.55 6.67 14.38
N PRO A 118 -6.27 7.56 13.68
CA PRO A 118 -7.72 7.50 13.60
C PRO A 118 -8.16 6.19 12.91
N PRO A 119 -9.05 5.38 13.52
CA PRO A 119 -9.53 4.14 12.91
C PRO A 119 -10.56 4.42 11.78
N PRO A 120 -10.54 3.64 10.68
CA PRO A 120 -9.57 2.59 10.36
C PRO A 120 -8.26 3.19 9.85
N ALA A 121 -7.15 2.95 10.58
CA ALA A 121 -5.84 3.43 10.18
C ALA A 121 -5.40 2.75 8.88
N ARG A 122 -5.12 3.56 7.86
CA ARG A 122 -4.67 3.09 6.55
C ARG A 122 -3.27 3.59 6.29
N ILE A 123 -2.31 2.69 6.29
CA ILE A 123 -0.89 3.03 6.15
C ILE A 123 -0.39 2.61 4.78
N VAL A 124 0.24 3.56 4.08
CA VAL A 124 1.10 3.33 2.93
C VAL A 124 2.54 3.41 3.42
N LEU A 125 3.31 2.35 3.20
CA LEU A 125 4.61 2.20 3.81
C LEU A 125 5.69 2.22 2.72
N VAL A 126 6.57 3.22 2.76
CA VAL A 126 7.68 3.41 1.82
C VAL A 126 8.95 2.85 2.46
N VAL A 127 9.49 1.77 1.89
CA VAL A 127 10.63 1.01 2.44
C VAL A 127 11.88 1.24 1.60
N ASN A 128 13.01 1.50 2.24
CA ASN A 128 14.27 1.73 1.53
C ASN A 128 15.07 0.44 1.29
N ASP A 129 15.43 -0.27 2.35
CA ASP A 129 16.49 -1.28 2.32
C ASP A 129 15.96 -2.71 2.22
N GLY A 130 14.83 -3.01 2.88
CA GLY A 130 14.33 -4.38 2.91
C GLY A 130 13.06 -4.59 3.72
N TRP A 131 12.36 -5.68 3.35
CA TRP A 131 11.16 -6.17 4.01
C TRP A 131 11.45 -7.52 4.68
N TYR A 132 11.30 -7.55 6.00
CA TYR A 132 11.64 -8.68 6.87
C TYR A 132 10.53 -8.99 7.88
N ALA A 133 9.37 -8.38 7.68
CA ALA A 133 8.26 -8.42 8.60
C ALA A 133 7.18 -9.40 8.14
N ASP A 134 6.45 -9.98 9.11
CA ASP A 134 5.32 -10.85 8.81
C ASP A 134 4.18 -10.04 8.18
N LEU A 135 3.63 -10.52 7.06
CA LEU A 135 2.50 -9.86 6.40
C LEU A 135 1.24 -9.81 7.25
N THR A 136 1.03 -10.82 8.09
CA THR A 136 -0.08 -10.84 9.06
C THR A 136 0.07 -9.68 10.03
N LEU A 137 1.28 -9.50 10.57
CA LEU A 137 1.59 -8.40 11.47
C LEU A 137 1.45 -7.04 10.75
N ALA A 138 1.85 -6.95 9.49
CA ALA A 138 1.69 -5.73 8.69
C ALA A 138 0.21 -5.37 8.51
N ALA A 139 -0.61 -6.36 8.16
CA ALA A 139 -2.04 -6.18 8.01
C ALA A 139 -2.72 -5.76 9.33
N GLU A 140 -2.35 -6.40 10.44
CA GLU A 140 -2.82 -6.05 11.79
C GLU A 140 -2.38 -4.65 12.23
N SER A 141 -1.24 -4.18 11.72
CA SER A 141 -0.72 -2.83 11.99
C SER A 141 -1.38 -1.72 11.17
N GLY A 142 -2.34 -2.07 10.30
CA GLY A 142 -3.01 -1.10 9.43
C GLY A 142 -2.27 -0.80 8.13
N VAL A 143 -1.18 -1.52 7.83
CA VAL A 143 -0.51 -1.42 6.53
C VAL A 143 -1.43 -1.97 5.45
N ARG A 144 -1.67 -1.15 4.43
CA ARG A 144 -2.51 -1.48 3.27
C ARG A 144 -1.75 -1.37 1.97
N ALA A 145 -0.69 -0.58 1.91
CA ALA A 145 0.22 -0.62 0.79
C ALA A 145 1.68 -0.56 1.21
N VAL A 146 2.55 -1.19 0.41
CA VAL A 146 4.00 -1.11 0.56
C VAL A 146 4.58 -0.68 -0.79
N LEU A 147 5.52 0.26 -0.76
CA LEU A 147 6.25 0.73 -1.94
C LEU A 147 7.75 0.72 -1.63
N TRP A 148 8.57 0.28 -2.58
CA TRP A 148 10.01 0.47 -2.48
C TRP A 148 10.36 1.93 -2.73
N ARG A 149 11.34 2.47 -1.99
CA ARG A 149 11.76 3.87 -2.10
C ARG A 149 12.17 4.24 -3.53
N ALA A 150 12.84 3.32 -4.22
CA ALA A 150 13.24 3.47 -5.62
C ALA A 150 12.03 3.66 -6.57
N ASP A 151 10.91 3.00 -6.26
CA ASP A 151 9.68 3.00 -7.07
C ASP A 151 8.64 4.03 -6.61
N ALA A 152 8.87 4.68 -5.46
CA ALA A 152 7.99 5.66 -4.83
C ALA A 152 8.03 7.04 -5.53
N GLN A 153 7.89 7.02 -6.85
CA GLN A 153 7.72 8.20 -7.68
C GLN A 153 6.36 8.87 -7.40
N PRO A 154 6.20 10.19 -7.65
CA PRO A 154 4.97 10.92 -7.31
C PRO A 154 3.69 10.25 -7.82
N HIS A 155 3.68 9.81 -9.08
CA HIS A 155 2.51 9.16 -9.67
C HIS A 155 2.16 7.83 -8.99
N THR A 156 3.16 6.99 -8.69
CA THR A 156 2.99 5.72 -7.97
C THR A 156 2.45 5.96 -6.56
N LEU A 157 3.01 6.95 -5.87
CA LEU A 157 2.65 7.29 -4.51
C LEU A 157 1.20 7.79 -4.43
N ILE A 158 0.80 8.70 -5.33
CA ILE A 158 -0.58 9.18 -5.45
C ILE A 158 -1.54 8.01 -5.73
N ARG A 159 -1.20 7.14 -6.69
CA ARG A 159 -2.03 5.97 -6.99
C ARG A 159 -2.20 5.04 -5.79
N ALA A 160 -1.13 4.76 -5.06
CA ALA A 160 -1.18 3.91 -3.88
C ALA A 160 -2.07 4.52 -2.78
N VAL A 161 -1.93 5.82 -2.52
CA VAL A 161 -2.75 6.53 -1.55
C VAL A 161 -4.23 6.49 -1.94
N LEU A 162 -4.57 6.80 -3.19
CA LEU A 162 -5.97 6.82 -3.64
C LEU A 162 -6.61 5.43 -3.59
N ALA A 163 -5.87 4.39 -3.98
CA ALA A 163 -6.35 3.02 -3.92
C ALA A 163 -6.56 2.57 -2.46
N VAL A 164 -5.62 2.88 -1.57
CA VAL A 164 -5.76 2.60 -0.13
C VAL A 164 -6.94 3.34 0.47
N ALA A 165 -7.16 4.60 0.10
CA ALA A 165 -8.33 5.36 0.54
C ALA A 165 -9.66 4.74 0.06
N ALA A 166 -9.67 4.14 -1.14
CA ALA A 166 -10.79 3.37 -1.68
C ALA A 166 -10.97 1.99 -1.00
N GLY A 167 -10.07 1.59 -0.10
CA GLY A 167 -10.12 0.32 0.62
C GLY A 167 -9.35 -0.81 -0.06
N GLU A 168 -8.61 -0.52 -1.13
CA GLU A 168 -7.74 -1.49 -1.79
C GLU A 168 -6.41 -1.67 -1.05
N ALA A 169 -5.75 -2.81 -1.26
CA ALA A 169 -4.42 -3.07 -0.73
C ALA A 169 -3.41 -3.31 -1.88
N LEU A 170 -2.22 -2.73 -1.77
CA LEU A 170 -1.15 -2.86 -2.77
C LEU A 170 0.14 -3.37 -2.12
N LEU A 171 0.43 -4.65 -2.30
CA LEU A 171 1.69 -5.24 -1.84
C LEU A 171 2.61 -5.47 -3.06
N PRO A 172 3.90 -5.09 -3.02
CA PRO A 172 4.85 -5.37 -4.09
C PRO A 172 4.97 -6.87 -4.35
N SER A 173 5.26 -7.27 -5.59
CA SER A 173 5.43 -8.69 -5.96
C SER A 173 6.50 -9.40 -5.12
N ALA A 174 7.57 -8.69 -4.73
CA ALA A 174 8.61 -9.18 -3.82
C ALA A 174 8.09 -9.51 -2.40
N VAL A 175 7.03 -8.82 -1.98
CA VAL A 175 6.31 -9.07 -0.73
C VAL A 175 5.19 -10.11 -0.95
N GLN A 176 4.62 -10.19 -2.16
CA GLN A 176 3.67 -11.25 -2.53
C GLN A 176 4.32 -12.63 -2.64
N GLY A 177 5.61 -12.72 -2.97
CA GLY A 177 6.37 -13.98 -2.94
C GLY A 177 6.38 -14.60 -1.54
N GLU A 178 6.61 -13.78 -0.51
CA GLU A 178 6.44 -14.18 0.88
C GLU A 178 4.99 -14.51 1.22
N LEU A 179 3.98 -13.86 0.63
CA LEU A 179 2.58 -14.26 0.81
C LEU A 179 2.29 -15.64 0.21
N LEU A 180 2.86 -15.97 -0.96
CA LEU A 180 2.75 -17.31 -1.54
C LEU A 180 3.53 -18.34 -0.71
N ASP A 181 4.73 -18.01 -0.23
CA ASP A 181 5.48 -18.89 0.67
C ASP A 181 4.76 -19.07 2.01
N GLN A 182 4.14 -18.01 2.53
CA GLN A 182 3.27 -18.04 3.71
C GLN A 182 1.97 -18.78 3.43
N ALA A 183 1.38 -18.68 2.24
CA ALA A 183 0.18 -19.40 1.84
C ALA A 183 0.47 -20.89 1.61
N ASP A 184 1.62 -21.26 1.05
CA ASP A 184 2.12 -22.63 0.96
C ASP A 184 2.47 -23.18 2.34
N ARG A 185 2.98 -22.34 3.25
CA ARG A 185 3.12 -22.68 4.68
C ARG A 185 1.74 -22.84 5.33
N LEU A 186 0.75 -22.00 5.03
CA LEU A 186 -0.61 -22.07 5.56
C LEU A 186 -1.36 -23.30 5.03
N GLN A 187 -1.24 -23.64 3.75
CA GLN A 187 -1.78 -24.86 3.15
C GLN A 187 -1.12 -26.12 3.74
N ARG A 188 0.17 -26.07 4.06
CA ARG A 188 0.84 -27.12 4.86
C ARG A 188 0.45 -27.11 6.34
N ASN A 189 -0.02 -25.97 6.87
CA ASN A 189 -0.42 -25.76 8.27
C ASN A 189 -1.95 -25.83 8.53
N VAL A 190 -2.79 -26.19 7.55
CA VAL A 190 -4.22 -26.51 7.81
C VAL A 190 -4.38 -27.78 8.65
N LEU A 191 -3.28 -28.49 8.90
CA LEU A 191 -3.18 -29.44 10.00
C LEU A 191 -2.29 -28.82 11.10
N ILE A 192 -2.94 -28.35 12.17
CA ILE A 192 -2.40 -28.03 13.52
C ILE A 192 -2.31 -26.51 13.84
N PRO A 193 -3.03 -26.03 14.86
CA PRO A 193 -3.05 -24.60 15.22
C PRO A 193 -1.68 -24.10 15.72
N LYS A 194 -1.26 -22.91 15.25
CA LYS A 194 -0.14 -22.05 15.72
C LYS A 194 1.24 -22.13 15.05
N GLY A 195 1.40 -22.67 13.83
CA GLY A 195 2.68 -22.54 13.10
C GLY A 195 3.91 -23.12 13.84
N LEU A 196 3.65 -23.93 14.86
CA LEU A 196 4.62 -24.72 15.57
C LEU A 196 4.59 -26.09 14.90
N THR A 197 5.76 -26.54 14.45
CA THR A 197 5.94 -27.96 14.16
C THR A 197 5.59 -28.78 15.41
N PRO A 198 5.32 -30.10 15.32
CA PRO A 198 5.06 -30.95 16.48
C PRO A 198 6.13 -30.88 17.58
N SER A 199 7.31 -30.33 17.26
CA SER A 199 8.43 -30.06 18.14
C SER A 199 8.44 -28.65 18.77
N GLY A 200 7.39 -27.84 18.59
CA GLY A 200 7.29 -26.52 19.24
C GLY A 200 8.20 -25.43 18.65
N LEU A 201 8.78 -25.67 17.47
CA LEU A 201 9.63 -24.72 16.74
C LEU A 201 8.93 -24.21 15.47
N SER A 202 9.11 -22.93 15.19
CA SER A 202 8.71 -22.31 13.92
C SER A 202 9.78 -22.56 12.84
N THR A 203 9.42 -22.42 11.57
CA THR A 203 10.34 -22.57 10.43
C THR A 203 11.56 -21.66 10.56
N ARG A 204 11.34 -20.40 10.97
CA ARG A 204 12.42 -19.42 11.16
C ARG A 204 13.40 -19.80 12.26
N GLU A 205 12.91 -20.40 13.34
CA GLU A 205 13.76 -20.90 14.43
C GLU A 205 14.57 -22.13 13.99
N ILE A 206 13.97 -23.00 13.17
CA ILE A 206 14.66 -24.14 12.56
C ILE A 206 15.78 -23.66 11.64
N ASP A 207 15.54 -22.65 10.81
CA ASP A 207 16.55 -22.10 9.90
C ASP A 207 17.73 -21.50 10.66
N VAL A 208 17.47 -20.72 11.72
CA VAL A 208 18.52 -20.20 12.61
C VAL A 208 19.32 -21.35 13.24
N LEU A 209 18.65 -22.37 13.80
CA LEU A 209 19.34 -23.50 14.41
C LEU A 209 20.14 -24.33 13.40
N ARG A 210 19.70 -24.41 12.14
CA ARG A 210 20.42 -25.08 11.05
C ARG A 210 21.74 -24.36 10.74
N LEU A 211 21.71 -23.04 10.62
CA LEU A 211 22.92 -22.25 10.35
C LEU A 211 23.88 -22.28 11.54
N VAL A 212 23.36 -22.26 12.78
CA VAL A 212 24.19 -22.49 13.97
C VAL A 212 24.82 -23.89 13.95
N ALA A 213 24.10 -24.92 13.50
CA ALA A 213 24.63 -26.28 13.38
C ALA A 213 25.72 -26.41 12.29
N GLN A 214 25.66 -25.55 11.27
CA GLN A 214 26.70 -25.44 10.22
C GLN A 214 27.94 -24.67 10.71
N GLY A 215 27.90 -24.10 11.92
CA GLY A 215 29.03 -23.43 12.56
C GLY A 215 29.10 -21.93 12.33
N LEU A 216 28.08 -21.33 11.69
CA LEU A 216 28.05 -19.89 11.46
C LEU A 216 27.90 -19.13 12.79
N ASP A 217 28.54 -17.97 12.86
CA ASP A 217 28.37 -17.04 13.98
C ASP A 217 27.10 -16.17 13.84
N LEU A 218 26.81 -15.33 14.85
CA LEU A 218 25.58 -14.54 14.84
C LEU A 218 25.55 -13.48 13.73
N ALA A 219 26.71 -12.98 13.30
CA ALA A 219 26.84 -11.98 12.25
C ALA A 219 26.67 -12.64 10.88
N GLU A 220 27.32 -13.78 10.65
CA GLU A 220 27.17 -14.57 9.42
C GLU A 220 25.73 -15.07 9.24
N ILE A 221 25.06 -15.49 10.32
CA ILE A 221 23.64 -15.88 10.30
C ILE A 221 22.76 -14.66 9.99
N ALA A 222 23.07 -13.53 10.62
CA ALA A 222 22.36 -12.27 10.41
C ALA A 222 22.45 -11.85 8.93
N ASP A 223 23.63 -11.89 8.34
CA ASP A 223 23.86 -11.60 6.92
C ASP A 223 23.16 -12.61 6.00
N THR A 224 23.27 -13.91 6.29
CA THR A 224 22.65 -14.97 5.49
C THR A 224 21.12 -14.88 5.48
N MET A 225 20.53 -14.46 6.59
CA MET A 225 19.09 -14.34 6.75
C MET A 225 18.57 -12.90 6.59
N CYS A 226 19.44 -11.94 6.26
CA CYS A 226 19.15 -10.53 6.18
C CYS A 226 18.46 -9.94 7.44
N TYR A 227 18.89 -10.37 8.63
CA TYR A 227 18.43 -9.84 9.92
C TYR A 227 19.56 -9.11 10.65
N SER A 228 19.27 -8.41 11.74
CA SER A 228 20.31 -7.93 12.66
C SER A 228 20.78 -9.03 13.61
N GLU A 229 22.04 -9.00 14.03
CA GLU A 229 22.59 -9.88 15.06
C GLU A 229 21.73 -9.91 16.34
N ARG A 230 21.22 -8.74 16.74
CA ARG A 230 20.31 -8.59 17.87
C ARG A 230 19.05 -9.43 17.71
N ASN A 231 18.51 -9.50 16.49
CA ASN A 231 17.32 -10.29 16.20
C ASN A 231 17.61 -11.79 16.23
N ILE A 232 18.75 -12.23 15.67
CA ILE A 232 19.19 -13.63 15.76
C ILE A 232 19.37 -14.05 17.22
N LYS A 233 20.01 -13.20 18.04
CA LYS A 233 20.16 -13.41 19.48
C LYS A 233 18.81 -13.52 20.20
N LYS A 234 17.84 -12.68 19.83
CA LYS A 234 16.47 -12.71 20.39
C LYS A 234 15.75 -14.01 20.03
N ILE A 235 15.86 -14.49 18.80
CA ILE A 235 15.26 -15.74 18.35
C ILE A 235 15.83 -16.92 19.14
N LEU A 236 17.17 -17.03 19.23
CA LEU A 236 17.83 -18.08 20.00
C LEU A 236 17.42 -18.04 21.48
N TYR A 237 17.37 -16.86 22.08
CA TYR A 237 16.93 -16.70 23.47
C TYR A 237 15.47 -17.13 23.66
N GLY A 238 14.58 -16.73 22.73
CA GLY A 238 13.18 -17.13 22.72
C GLY A 238 13.01 -18.65 22.67
N VAL A 239 13.73 -19.32 21.76
CA VAL A 239 13.73 -20.79 21.65
C VAL A 239 14.20 -21.44 22.94
N ILE A 240 15.35 -21.00 23.47
CA ILE A 240 15.96 -21.58 24.65
C ILE A 240 15.02 -21.46 25.86
N ASN A 241 14.46 -20.27 26.08
CA ASN A 241 13.59 -20.02 27.22
C ASN A 241 12.25 -20.76 27.09
N ARG A 242 11.63 -20.70 25.90
CA ARG A 242 10.32 -21.30 25.64
C ARG A 242 10.33 -22.82 25.73
N LEU A 243 11.42 -23.47 25.31
CA LEU A 243 11.56 -24.92 25.37
C LEU A 243 12.32 -25.42 26.61
N GLY A 244 12.66 -24.53 27.56
CA GLY A 244 13.38 -24.90 28.78
C GLY A 244 14.78 -25.48 28.52
N LEU A 245 15.42 -25.05 27.43
CA LEU A 245 16.74 -25.50 27.05
C LEU A 245 17.81 -24.74 27.84
N ARG A 246 19.02 -25.31 27.88
CA ARG A 246 20.10 -24.80 28.75
C ARG A 246 20.99 -23.77 28.07
N ASN A 247 21.22 -23.94 26.77
CA ASN A 247 22.09 -23.09 25.97
C ASN A 247 21.84 -23.35 24.47
N ARG A 248 22.51 -22.56 23.60
CA ARG A 248 22.41 -22.69 22.15
C ARG A 248 22.79 -24.08 21.62
N VAL A 249 23.77 -24.74 22.24
CA VAL A 249 24.19 -26.10 21.85
C VAL A 249 23.07 -27.10 22.15
N HIS A 250 22.43 -26.99 23.32
CA HIS A 250 21.28 -27.81 23.67
C HIS A 250 20.11 -27.58 22.69
N ALA A 251 19.92 -26.36 22.20
CA ALA A 251 18.91 -26.06 21.18
C ALA A 251 19.20 -26.72 19.82
N VAL A 252 20.46 -26.71 19.38
CA VAL A 252 20.88 -27.45 18.17
C VAL A 252 20.69 -28.96 18.36
N SER A 253 21.14 -29.52 19.48
CA SER A 253 20.93 -30.94 19.80
C SER A 253 19.46 -31.33 19.90
N TYR A 254 18.61 -30.42 20.37
CA TYR A 254 17.15 -30.60 20.33
C TYR A 254 16.65 -30.72 18.89
N ALA A 255 17.00 -29.76 18.02
CA ALA A 255 16.57 -29.77 16.63
C ALA A 255 17.04 -31.04 15.86
N ILE A 256 18.29 -31.48 16.07
CA ILE A 256 18.82 -32.73 15.47
C ILE A 256 18.06 -33.97 15.96
N ARG A 257 17.84 -34.11 17.28
CA ARG A 257 17.12 -35.26 17.85
C ARG A 257 15.68 -35.37 17.33
N HIS A 258 15.05 -34.23 17.09
CA HIS A 258 13.72 -34.15 16.52
C HIS A 258 13.71 -34.15 14.99
N LYS A 259 14.86 -34.38 14.33
CA LYS A 259 15.04 -34.44 12.86
C LYS A 259 14.52 -33.20 12.12
N LEU A 260 14.74 -32.02 12.70
CA LEU A 260 14.33 -30.74 12.12
C LEU A 260 15.45 -30.11 11.28
N ILE A 261 16.70 -30.47 11.60
CA ILE A 261 17.93 -30.07 10.91
C ILE A 261 18.87 -31.25 10.79
#